data_AF-A0A1C6AX75-F1
#
_entry.id   AF-A0A1C6AX75-F1
#
_cell.length_a   1.000
_cell.length_b   1.000
_cell.length_c   1.000
_cell.angle_alpha   90.00
_cell.angle_beta   90.00
_cell.angle_gamma   90.00
#
_symmetry.space_group_name_H-M   'P 1'
#
loop_
_entity.id
_entity.type
_entity.pdbx_description
1 polymer ?
#
loop_
_entity_poly.entity_id
_entity_poly.type
_entity_poly.pdbx_seq_one_letter_code
_entity_poly.pdbx_strand_id
1 'polypeptide(L)'
;MNIQDRVNLYKNLYTASEAPTAVKKYLDKIITINDELDVLEALRELNTDLSDLYQVSIPVITVWVRDDNYVQATGEIYLTEPDLESFLHQFRHHLQNIERKYERRGLTAEGAGREYWRVPYQDCIYRMYGEDDSRAWARFVIDVAKEK
;
A
#
# COMPACT_ATOMS: atom_id res chain seq x y z
N MET A 1 -5.38 -14.62 13.01
CA MET A 1 -4.63 -14.87 11.76
C MET A 1 -3.40 -14.01 11.82
N ASN A 2 -2.22 -14.62 11.81
CA ASN A 2 -0.96 -13.87 11.92
C ASN A 2 -0.70 -13.10 10.60
N ILE A 3 0.35 -12.26 10.57
CA ILE A 3 0.71 -11.49 9.38
C ILE A 3 1.05 -12.40 8.20
N GLN A 4 1.78 -13.51 8.42
CA GLN A 4 2.19 -14.42 7.35
C GLN A 4 1.01 -15.14 6.69
N ASP A 5 0.05 -15.59 7.48
CA ASP A 5 -1.20 -16.20 7.01
C ASP A 5 -1.97 -15.21 6.12
N ARG A 6 -1.95 -13.91 6.48
CA ARG A 6 -2.55 -12.84 5.66
C ARG A 6 -1.79 -12.64 4.36
N VAL A 7 -0.46 -12.59 4.40
CA VAL A 7 0.37 -12.48 3.18
C VAL A 7 0.04 -13.62 2.21
N ASN A 8 -0.03 -14.85 2.71
CA ASN A 8 -0.39 -16.01 1.89
C ASN A 8 -1.82 -15.91 1.32
N LEU A 9 -2.76 -15.39 2.11
CA LEU A 9 -4.12 -15.09 1.63
C LEU A 9 -4.09 -14.05 0.50
N TYR A 10 -3.33 -12.96 0.67
CA TYR A 10 -3.17 -11.90 -0.33
C TYR A 10 -2.61 -12.48 -1.65
N LYS A 11 -1.55 -13.29 -1.57
CA LYS A 11 -0.96 -13.96 -2.75
C LYS A 11 -1.99 -14.81 -3.52
N ASN A 12 -2.90 -15.46 -2.82
CA ASN A 12 -3.94 -16.30 -3.44
C ASN A 12 -5.11 -15.47 -4.02
N LEU A 13 -5.54 -14.42 -3.32
CA LEU A 13 -6.72 -13.62 -3.71
C LEU A 13 -6.41 -12.59 -4.81
N TYR A 14 -5.23 -11.97 -4.77
CA TYR A 14 -4.87 -10.84 -5.62
C TYR A 14 -3.77 -11.20 -6.63
N THR A 15 -3.92 -12.34 -7.28
CA THR A 15 -2.99 -12.81 -8.32
C THR A 15 -2.91 -11.85 -9.52
N ALA A 16 -4.00 -11.14 -9.81
CA ALA A 16 -4.09 -10.12 -10.85
C ALA A 16 -3.70 -8.71 -10.39
N SER A 17 -3.18 -8.54 -9.16
CA SER A 17 -2.76 -7.23 -8.68
C SER A 17 -1.62 -6.66 -9.52
N GLU A 18 -1.77 -5.39 -9.92
CA GLU A 18 -0.75 -4.63 -10.64
C GLU A 18 0.18 -3.87 -9.68
N ALA A 19 -0.17 -3.71 -8.39
CA ALA A 19 0.66 -3.02 -7.41
C ALA A 19 2.07 -3.66 -7.26
N PRO A 20 2.24 -5.00 -7.26
CA PRO A 20 3.57 -5.61 -7.27
C PRO A 20 4.40 -5.26 -8.52
N THR A 21 3.76 -4.97 -9.66
CA THR A 21 4.46 -4.55 -10.87
C THR A 21 5.05 -3.13 -10.71
N ALA A 22 4.30 -2.21 -10.11
CA ALA A 22 4.80 -0.86 -9.79
C ALA A 22 5.94 -0.92 -8.77
N VAL A 23 5.81 -1.75 -7.73
CA VAL A 23 6.88 -1.94 -6.73
C VAL A 23 8.12 -2.61 -7.34
N LYS A 24 7.96 -3.54 -8.28
CA LYS A 24 9.09 -4.12 -9.03
C LYS A 24 9.87 -3.05 -9.79
N LYS A 25 9.18 -2.17 -10.52
CA LYS A 25 9.82 -1.02 -11.21
C LYS A 25 10.63 -0.15 -10.24
N TYR A 26 10.10 0.11 -9.04
CA TYR A 26 10.84 0.83 -7.99
C TYR A 26 12.10 0.05 -7.55
N LEU A 27 11.95 -1.24 -7.23
CA LEU A 27 13.05 -2.10 -6.78
C LEU A 27 14.19 -2.17 -7.80
N ASP A 28 13.86 -2.30 -9.09
CA ASP A 28 14.87 -2.38 -10.15
C ASP A 28 15.64 -1.05 -10.29
N LYS A 29 15.00 0.09 -10.01
CA LYS A 29 15.60 1.43 -10.08
C LYS A 29 16.60 1.66 -8.94
N ILE A 30 16.20 1.33 -7.70
CA ILE A 30 17.02 1.61 -6.51
C ILE A 30 18.32 0.80 -6.44
N ILE A 31 18.43 -0.33 -7.15
CA ILE A 31 19.67 -1.13 -7.21
C ILE A 31 20.87 -0.31 -7.71
N THR A 32 20.62 0.69 -8.55
CA THR A 32 21.66 1.52 -9.16
C THR A 32 21.90 2.84 -8.43
N ILE A 33 21.10 3.13 -7.40
CA ILE A 33 21.10 4.41 -6.68
C ILE A 33 21.91 4.27 -5.39
N ASN A 34 22.75 5.27 -5.11
CA ASN A 34 23.52 5.35 -3.87
C ASN A 34 23.21 6.62 -3.04
N ASP A 35 22.35 7.51 -3.54
CA ASP A 35 21.99 8.77 -2.87
C ASP A 35 20.57 8.70 -2.30
N GLU A 36 20.39 9.19 -1.07
CA GLU A 36 19.11 9.16 -0.35
C GLU A 36 18.05 10.03 -1.03
N LEU A 37 18.46 11.13 -1.68
CA LEU A 37 17.55 12.00 -2.43
C LEU A 37 17.01 11.30 -3.67
N ASP A 38 17.84 10.55 -4.39
CA ASP A 38 17.41 9.77 -5.55
C ASP A 38 16.47 8.62 -5.14
N VAL A 39 16.67 8.02 -3.96
CA VAL A 39 15.73 7.04 -3.39
C VAL A 39 14.38 7.71 -3.10
N LEU A 40 14.37 8.90 -2.52
CA LEU A 40 13.16 9.67 -2.30
C LEU A 40 12.43 9.98 -3.62
N GLU A 41 13.14 10.40 -4.66
CA GLU A 41 12.54 10.66 -5.98
C GLU A 41 11.96 9.38 -6.61
N ALA A 42 12.64 8.24 -6.48
CA ALA A 42 12.09 6.95 -6.89
C ALA A 42 10.81 6.59 -6.12
N LEU A 43 10.77 6.89 -4.82
CA LEU A 43 9.61 6.62 -3.96
C LEU A 43 8.44 7.55 -4.28
N ARG A 44 8.70 8.81 -4.67
CA ARG A 44 7.69 9.74 -5.20
C ARG A 44 7.12 9.30 -6.54
N GLU A 45 7.95 8.72 -7.42
CA GLU A 45 7.48 8.11 -8.67
C GLU A 45 6.57 6.91 -8.37
N LEU A 46 6.99 6.00 -7.48
CA LEU A 46 6.15 4.88 -7.03
C LEU A 46 4.81 5.36 -6.44
N ASN A 47 4.83 6.43 -5.65
CA ASN A 47 3.63 7.02 -5.08
C ASN A 47 2.66 7.53 -6.15
N THR A 48 3.19 8.10 -7.23
CA THR A 48 2.39 8.52 -8.39
C THR A 48 1.80 7.30 -9.10
N ASP A 49 2.64 6.31 -9.42
CA ASP A 49 2.22 5.07 -10.10
C ASP A 49 1.10 4.34 -9.33
N LEU A 50 1.24 4.21 -8.00
CA LEU A 50 0.21 3.59 -7.15
C LEU A 50 -1.06 4.44 -7.09
N SER A 51 -0.93 5.75 -6.96
CA SER A 51 -2.09 6.64 -6.87
C SER A 51 -2.93 6.60 -8.15
N ASP A 52 -2.27 6.57 -9.32
CA ASP A 52 -2.93 6.42 -10.61
C ASP A 52 -3.61 5.04 -10.73
N LEU A 53 -2.93 3.97 -10.30
CA LEU A 53 -3.45 2.60 -10.31
C LEU A 53 -4.72 2.44 -9.46
N TYR A 54 -4.76 3.02 -8.26
CA TYR A 54 -5.95 3.01 -7.41
C TYR A 54 -6.93 4.15 -7.71
N GLN A 55 -6.61 5.06 -8.63
CA GLN A 55 -7.39 6.26 -8.95
C GLN A 55 -7.74 7.09 -7.71
N VAL A 56 -6.73 7.32 -6.86
CA VAL A 56 -6.82 8.10 -5.63
C VAL A 56 -6.01 9.39 -5.72
N SER A 57 -6.29 10.34 -4.84
CA SER A 57 -5.46 11.54 -4.69
C SER A 57 -4.06 11.15 -4.23
N ILE A 58 -3.01 11.66 -4.88
CA ILE A 58 -1.63 11.38 -4.50
C ILE A 58 -1.37 11.90 -3.07
N PRO A 59 -1.04 11.04 -2.09
CA PRO A 59 -0.68 11.49 -0.76
C PRO A 59 0.66 12.23 -0.80
N VAL A 60 0.79 13.27 0.01
CA VAL A 60 2.04 14.04 0.11
C VAL A 60 3.03 13.28 0.98
N ILE A 61 4.27 13.11 0.53
CA ILE A 61 5.32 12.43 1.30
C ILE A 61 6.19 13.49 1.99
N THR A 62 6.35 13.34 3.31
CA THR A 62 7.25 14.15 4.13
C THR A 62 8.22 13.20 4.84
N VAL A 63 9.52 13.36 4.57
CA VAL A 63 10.58 12.50 5.08
C VAL A 63 11.44 13.18 6.15
N TRP A 64 12.32 12.41 6.82
CA TRP A 64 13.19 12.85 7.92
C TRP A 64 12.44 13.45 9.10
N VAL A 65 11.25 12.92 9.35
CA VAL A 65 10.48 13.22 10.55
C VAL A 65 10.80 12.20 11.64
N ARG A 66 10.32 12.42 12.87
CA ARG A 66 10.64 11.53 13.99
C ARG A 66 9.86 10.21 14.00
N ASP A 67 8.70 10.17 13.34
CA ASP A 67 7.76 9.06 13.42
C ASP A 67 7.11 8.78 12.06
N ASP A 68 6.86 7.51 11.76
CA ASP A 68 6.19 7.06 10.54
C ASP A 68 4.69 6.98 10.78
N ASN A 69 3.89 7.85 10.16
CA ASN A 69 2.44 7.86 10.33
C ASN A 69 1.72 8.47 9.11
N TYR A 70 0.47 8.05 8.90
CA TYR A 70 -0.42 8.66 7.92
C TYR A 70 -1.40 9.65 8.58
N VAL A 71 -1.44 10.88 8.08
CA VAL A 71 -2.38 11.92 8.54
C VAL A 71 -3.55 12.05 7.59
N GLN A 72 -4.70 11.51 8.00
CA GLN A 72 -5.91 11.51 7.18
C GLN A 72 -6.41 12.91 6.80
N ALA A 73 -6.26 13.90 7.68
CA ALA A 73 -6.78 15.26 7.46
C ALA A 73 -6.08 15.98 6.30
N THR A 74 -4.77 15.78 6.14
CA THR A 74 -3.94 16.41 5.12
C THR A 74 -3.63 15.48 3.94
N GLY A 75 -3.80 14.17 4.12
CA GLY A 75 -3.36 13.18 3.14
C GLY A 75 -1.83 13.02 3.12
N GLU A 76 -1.15 13.32 4.23
CA GLU A 76 0.30 13.25 4.35
C GLU A 76 0.76 11.89 4.87
N ILE A 77 1.82 11.35 4.26
CA ILE A 77 2.59 10.20 4.72
C ILE A 77 3.91 10.73 5.30
N TYR A 78 4.09 10.49 6.60
CA TYR A 78 5.33 10.75 7.30
C TYR A 78 6.24 9.53 7.27
N LEU A 79 7.52 9.75 6.97
CA LEU A 79 8.55 8.74 7.02
C LEU A 79 9.80 9.28 7.72
N THR A 80 10.44 8.44 8.53
CA THR A 80 11.71 8.74 9.19
C THR A 80 12.85 8.69 8.18
N GLU A 81 12.82 7.69 7.31
CA GLU A 81 13.73 7.51 6.18
C GLU A 81 12.91 7.20 4.92
N PRO A 82 13.43 7.38 3.69
CA PRO A 82 12.75 7.00 2.46
C PRO A 82 12.69 5.46 2.29
N ASP A 83 12.05 4.77 3.23
CA ASP A 83 11.90 3.31 3.27
C ASP A 83 10.63 2.83 2.56
N LEU A 84 10.78 1.76 1.80
CA LEU A 84 9.71 1.18 0.99
C LEU A 84 8.61 0.52 1.85
N GLU A 85 8.98 -0.24 2.89
CA GLU A 85 7.99 -0.97 3.69
C GLU A 85 7.14 0.03 4.49
N SER A 86 7.77 1.02 5.12
CA SER A 86 7.07 2.12 5.80
C SER A 86 6.16 2.90 4.85
N PHE A 87 6.65 3.24 3.65
CA PHE A 87 5.82 3.92 2.66
C PHE A 87 4.59 3.10 2.26
N LEU A 88 4.77 1.84 1.87
CA LEU A 88 3.65 0.98 1.44
C LEU A 88 2.64 0.74 2.57
N HIS A 89 3.14 0.59 3.80
CA HIS A 89 2.32 0.49 5.00
C HIS A 89 1.42 1.73 5.14
N GLN A 90 1.97 2.94 5.09
CA GLN A 90 1.19 4.17 5.21
C GLN A 90 0.31 4.43 3.98
N PHE A 91 0.75 4.06 2.79
CA PHE A 91 -0.06 4.13 1.57
C PHE A 91 -1.30 3.24 1.66
N ARG A 92 -1.17 2.05 2.25
CA ARG A 92 -2.33 1.18 2.48
C ARG A 92 -3.33 1.79 3.47
N HIS A 93 -2.86 2.49 4.49
CA HIS A 93 -3.72 3.29 5.37
C HIS A 93 -4.43 4.42 4.61
N HIS A 94 -3.76 5.08 3.67
CA HIS A 94 -4.39 6.05 2.78
C HIS A 94 -5.56 5.43 1.99
N LEU A 95 -5.35 4.27 1.36
CA LEU A 95 -6.41 3.54 0.63
C LEU A 95 -7.58 3.14 1.54
N GLN A 96 -7.29 2.55 2.71
CA GLN A 96 -8.33 2.16 3.67
C GLN A 96 -9.16 3.37 4.13
N ASN A 97 -8.54 4.54 4.30
CA ASN A 97 -9.23 5.77 4.69
C ASN A 97 -10.11 6.33 3.57
N ILE A 98 -9.70 6.19 2.31
CA ILE A 98 -10.54 6.55 1.16
C ILE A 98 -11.71 5.58 1.04
N GLU A 99 -11.48 4.28 1.20
CA GLU A 99 -12.52 3.25 1.12
C GLU A 99 -13.61 3.41 2.18
N ARG A 100 -13.26 3.91 3.38
CA ARG A 100 -14.23 4.26 4.44
C ARG A 100 -15.23 5.32 3.99
N LYS A 101 -14.93 6.11 2.94
CA LYS A 101 -15.90 7.00 2.30
C LYS A 101 -16.82 6.15 1.42
N TYR A 102 -18.13 6.26 1.64
CA TYR A 102 -19.17 5.43 0.99
C TYR A 102 -19.07 5.32 -0.55
N GLU A 103 -18.47 6.32 -1.20
CA GLU A 103 -18.33 6.44 -2.65
C GLU A 103 -17.28 5.48 -3.26
N ARG A 104 -16.38 4.90 -2.45
CA ARG A 104 -15.23 4.12 -2.93
C ARG A 104 -15.10 2.74 -2.26
N ARG A 105 -16.22 2.11 -1.91
CA ARG A 105 -16.21 0.76 -1.31
C ARG A 105 -15.60 -0.28 -2.25
N GLY A 106 -14.75 -1.16 -1.71
CA GLY A 106 -14.07 -2.21 -2.47
C GLY A 106 -12.74 -1.78 -3.10
N LEU A 107 -12.22 -0.58 -2.76
CA LEU A 107 -10.97 -0.07 -3.31
C LEU A 107 -9.78 -0.98 -2.99
N THR A 108 -9.69 -1.44 -1.74
CA THR A 108 -8.58 -2.28 -1.27
C THR A 108 -8.64 -3.72 -1.77
N ALA A 109 -9.73 -4.07 -2.47
CA ALA A 109 -9.98 -5.39 -3.04
C ALA A 109 -9.44 -5.54 -4.48
N GLU A 110 -8.72 -4.56 -5.04
CA GLU A 110 -7.86 -4.74 -6.24
C GLU A 110 -8.48 -5.56 -7.40
N GLY A 111 -9.78 -5.42 -7.64
CA GLY A 111 -10.48 -6.16 -8.70
C GLY A 111 -10.77 -7.64 -8.41
N ALA A 112 -10.45 -8.17 -7.23
CA ALA A 112 -10.74 -9.56 -6.80
C ALA A 112 -12.24 -9.91 -6.68
N GLY A 113 -13.13 -9.02 -7.10
CA GLY A 113 -14.57 -9.21 -7.09
C GLY A 113 -15.28 -8.09 -6.34
N ARG A 114 -16.25 -7.45 -6.99
CA ARG A 114 -17.13 -6.46 -6.36
C ARG A 114 -18.03 -7.11 -5.27
N GLU A 115 -18.06 -8.42 -5.12
CA GLU A 115 -18.74 -9.08 -4.00
C GLU A 115 -18.17 -8.69 -2.63
N TYR A 116 -16.86 -8.37 -2.51
CA TYR A 116 -16.26 -8.02 -1.22
C TYR A 116 -16.78 -6.70 -0.64
N TRP A 117 -17.21 -5.74 -1.46
CA TRP A 117 -17.78 -4.47 -0.95
C TRP A 117 -19.22 -4.61 -0.41
N ARG A 118 -19.93 -5.67 -0.84
CA ARG A 118 -21.31 -5.96 -0.41
C ARG A 118 -21.38 -6.75 0.88
N VAL A 119 -20.26 -7.28 1.32
CA VAL A 119 -20.16 -7.91 2.62
C VAL A 119 -20.43 -6.83 3.67
N PRO A 120 -21.34 -7.03 4.64
CA PRO A 120 -21.54 -6.07 5.74
C PRO A 120 -20.22 -5.80 6.47
N TYR A 121 -19.97 -4.59 7.00
CA TYR A 121 -18.68 -4.28 7.64
C TYR A 121 -18.30 -5.23 8.80
N GLN A 122 -19.30 -5.77 9.49
CA GLN A 122 -19.18 -6.83 10.51
C GLN A 122 -18.79 -8.21 9.93
N ASP A 123 -19.08 -8.45 8.64
CA ASP A 123 -18.85 -9.69 7.92
C ASP A 123 -17.68 -9.55 6.92
N CYS A 124 -17.23 -8.31 6.64
CA CYS A 124 -16.08 -7.91 5.82
C CYS A 124 -14.80 -8.36 6.53
N ILE A 125 -14.70 -9.66 6.80
CA ILE A 125 -13.55 -10.32 7.40
C ILE A 125 -13.16 -9.58 8.71
N TYR A 126 -13.71 -10.04 9.83
CA TYR A 126 -13.25 -9.77 11.21
C TYR A 126 -11.72 -9.96 11.46
N ARG A 127 -10.94 -10.25 10.41
CA ARG A 127 -9.50 -10.51 10.40
C ARG A 127 -8.65 -9.42 9.74
N MET A 128 -9.21 -8.28 9.28
CA MET A 128 -8.44 -7.19 8.64
C MET A 128 -8.54 -5.87 9.41
N TYR A 129 -8.11 -5.86 10.68
CA TYR A 129 -7.86 -4.59 11.39
C TYR A 129 -6.73 -3.83 10.70
N GLY A 130 -6.94 -2.52 10.50
CA GLY A 130 -6.22 -1.70 9.53
C GLY A 130 -4.70 -1.81 9.59
N GLU A 131 -4.11 -1.89 10.78
CA GLU A 131 -2.65 -1.97 10.97
C GLU A 131 -2.05 -3.30 10.50
N ASP A 132 -2.49 -4.43 11.06
CA ASP A 132 -2.01 -5.75 10.62
C ASP A 132 -2.31 -6.02 9.15
N ASP A 133 -3.42 -5.49 8.65
CA ASP A 133 -3.78 -5.56 7.23
C ASP A 133 -2.78 -4.81 6.36
N SER A 134 -2.49 -3.57 6.75
CA SER A 134 -1.58 -2.70 6.02
C SER A 134 -0.15 -3.25 5.95
N ARG A 135 0.34 -3.80 7.06
CA ARG A 135 1.63 -4.51 7.11
C ARG A 135 1.64 -5.77 6.27
N ALA A 136 0.56 -6.57 6.32
CA ALA A 136 0.47 -7.79 5.52
C ALA A 136 0.42 -7.48 4.01
N TRP A 137 -0.32 -6.44 3.62
CA TRP A 137 -0.38 -6.00 2.23
C TRP A 137 0.98 -5.49 1.74
N ALA A 138 1.66 -4.63 2.51
CA ALA A 138 2.98 -4.11 2.15
C ALA A 138 3.98 -5.26 1.90
N ARG A 139 4.01 -6.25 2.80
CA ARG A 139 4.84 -7.46 2.65
C ARG A 139 4.45 -8.29 1.45
N PHE A 140 3.15 -8.52 1.22
CA PHE A 140 2.66 -9.22 0.04
C PHE A 140 3.17 -8.57 -1.25
N VAL A 141 3.03 -7.25 -1.38
CA VAL A 141 3.42 -6.53 -2.59
C VAL A 141 4.93 -6.62 -2.80
N ILE A 142 5.73 -6.45 -1.75
CA ILE A 142 7.19 -6.57 -1.81
C ILE A 142 7.62 -7.99 -2.18
N ASP A 143 7.05 -9.02 -1.54
CA ASP A 143 7.40 -10.41 -1.78
C ASP A 143 7.10 -10.81 -3.22
N VAL A 144 5.90 -10.47 -3.72
CA VAL A 144 5.51 -10.77 -5.10
C VAL A 144 6.34 -9.96 -6.09
N ALA A 145 6.69 -8.71 -5.78
CA ALA A 145 7.57 -7.91 -6.62
C ALA A 145 8.96 -8.54 -6.74
N LYS A 146 9.52 -9.10 -5.67
CA LYS A 146 10.82 -9.79 -5.69
C LYS A 146 10.81 -11.11 -6.47
N GLU A 147 9.65 -11.76 -6.54
CA GLU A 147 9.45 -13.02 -7.27
C GLU A 147 9.20 -12.83 -8.78
N LYS A 148 8.88 -11.60 -9.22
CA LYS A 148 8.71 -11.22 -10.64
C LYS A 148 10.03 -10.84 -11.30
#